data_AF-A0A2T3FZ42-F1
#
_entry.id   AF-A0A2T3FZ42-F1
#
_cell.length_a   1.000
_cell.length_b   1.000
_cell.length_c   1.000
_cell.angle_alpha   90.00
_cell.angle_beta   90.00
_cell.angle_gamma   90.00
#
_symmetry.space_group_name_H-M   'P 1'
#
loop_
_entity.id
_entity.type
_entity.pdbx_description
1 polymer ?
#
loop_
_entity_poly.entity_id
_entity_poly.type
_entity_poly.pdbx_seq_one_letter_code
_entity_poly.pdbx_strand_id
1 'polypeptide(L)'
;MDENNISVEEVMKITHKSREFIINAIQQGCFPGSVAIANKRRNVHIPRKAFEDYMNKFSRSPSEQLIIALLNSLNEKSALEKRTHNIAHKL
;
A
#
# COMPACT_ATOMS: atom_id res chain seq x y z
N MET A 1 14.07 -13.82 11.69
CA MET A 1 13.01 -13.91 10.66
C MET A 1 13.66 -14.49 9.41
N ASP A 2 12.95 -15.28 8.62
CA ASP A 2 13.45 -15.68 7.31
C ASP A 2 13.39 -14.45 6.39
N GLU A 3 14.55 -13.85 6.10
CA GLU A 3 14.64 -12.64 5.27
C GLU A 3 14.07 -12.87 3.87
N ASN A 4 14.04 -14.13 3.40
CA ASN A 4 13.55 -14.49 2.08
C ASN A 4 12.05 -14.73 2.02
N ASN A 5 11.34 -14.75 3.16
CA ASN A 5 9.90 -15.01 3.24
C ASN A 5 9.18 -13.86 3.95
N ILE A 6 8.05 -13.42 3.39
CA ILE A 6 7.20 -12.41 4.01
C ILE A 6 5.98 -13.08 4.64
N SER A 7 5.64 -12.67 5.87
CA SER A 7 4.46 -13.22 6.56
C SER A 7 3.16 -12.67 5.95
N VAL A 8 2.06 -13.41 6.08
CA VAL A 8 0.74 -12.94 5.63
C VAL A 8 0.34 -11.67 6.39
N GLU A 9 0.67 -11.58 7.67
CA GLU A 9 0.42 -10.44 8.53
C GLU A 9 1.14 -9.17 8.05
N GLU A 10 2.36 -9.31 7.55
CA GLU A 10 3.12 -8.20 6.97
C GLU A 10 2.52 -7.76 5.63
N VAL A 11 2.14 -8.72 4.77
CA VAL A 11 1.44 -8.41 3.51
C VAL A 11 0.10 -7.71 3.76
N MET A 12 -0.65 -8.10 4.80
CA MET A 12 -1.90 -7.43 5.19
C MET A 12 -1.66 -5.96 5.53
N LYS A 13 -0.58 -5.65 6.26
CA LYS A 13 -0.24 -4.25 6.61
C LYS A 13 0.12 -3.42 5.38
N ILE A 14 0.82 -4.01 4.41
CA ILE A 14 1.28 -3.31 3.20
C ILE A 14 0.14 -3.10 2.20
N THR A 15 -0.70 -4.13 2.00
CA THR A 15 -1.74 -4.13 0.95
C THR A 15 -3.11 -3.67 1.45
N HIS A 16 -3.30 -3.59 2.77
CA HIS A 16 -4.57 -3.34 3.44
C HIS A 16 -5.68 -4.33 3.01
N LYS A 17 -5.30 -5.56 2.69
CA LYS A 17 -6.23 -6.65 2.36
C LYS A 17 -6.36 -7.63 3.52
N SER A 18 -7.51 -8.31 3.59
CA SER A 18 -7.74 -9.35 4.60
C SER A 18 -6.88 -10.57 4.35
N ARG A 19 -6.61 -11.34 5.41
CA ARG A 19 -5.91 -12.63 5.33
C ARG A 19 -6.55 -13.55 4.28
N GLU A 20 -7.86 -13.65 4.30
CA GLU A 20 -8.61 -14.53 3.41
C GLU A 20 -8.46 -14.11 1.94
N PHE A 21 -8.52 -12.80 1.67
CA PHE A 21 -8.30 -12.26 0.34
C PHE A 21 -6.91 -12.63 -0.19
N ILE A 22 -5.87 -12.44 0.62
CA ILE A 22 -4.48 -12.74 0.23
C ILE A 22 -4.31 -14.23 -0.06
N ILE A 23 -4.77 -15.09 0.84
CA ILE A 23 -4.63 -16.55 0.68
C ILE A 23 -5.38 -17.02 -0.56
N ASN A 24 -6.61 -16.56 -0.78
CA ASN A 24 -7.38 -16.92 -1.95
C ASN A 24 -6.72 -16.41 -3.24
N ALA A 25 -6.19 -15.19 -3.25
CA ALA A 25 -5.48 -14.65 -4.40
C ALA A 25 -4.21 -15.45 -4.73
N ILE A 26 -3.49 -15.95 -3.72
CA ILE A 26 -2.36 -16.88 -3.91
C ILE A 26 -2.86 -18.21 -4.50
N GLN A 27 -3.95 -18.78 -3.96
CA GLN A 27 -4.53 -20.02 -4.47
C GLN A 27 -5.00 -19.91 -5.94
N GLN A 28 -5.49 -18.74 -6.34
CA GLN A 28 -5.93 -18.46 -7.72
C GLN A 28 -4.78 -18.04 -8.65
N GLY A 29 -3.54 -17.94 -8.16
CA GLY A 29 -2.38 -17.53 -8.98
C GLY A 29 -2.35 -16.04 -9.34
N CYS A 30 -3.18 -15.20 -8.69
CA CYS A 30 -3.24 -13.75 -8.91
C CYS A 30 -2.29 -12.97 -8.00
N PHE A 31 -1.67 -13.64 -7.03
CA PHE A 31 -0.76 -13.06 -6.05
C PHE A 31 0.45 -14.00 -5.84
N PRO A 32 1.66 -13.47 -5.64
CA PRO A 32 2.86 -14.29 -5.49
C PRO A 32 2.82 -15.16 -4.23
N GLY A 33 3.28 -16.39 -4.36
CA GLY A 33 3.38 -17.35 -3.26
C GLY A 33 2.77 -18.71 -3.61
N SER A 34 2.70 -19.58 -2.62
CA SER A 34 2.04 -20.87 -2.71
C SER A 34 1.29 -21.19 -1.42
N VAL A 35 0.23 -21.99 -1.56
CA VAL A 35 -0.59 -22.47 -0.45
C VAL A 35 -0.62 -23.98 -0.47
N ALA A 36 -0.08 -24.61 0.55
CA ALA A 36 -0.20 -26.05 0.77
C ALA A 36 -1.35 -26.33 1.73
N ILE A 37 -2.25 -27.24 1.37
CA ILE A 37 -3.38 -27.65 2.20
C ILE A 37 -3.05 -28.98 2.84
N ALA A 38 -2.94 -29.02 4.17
CA ALA A 38 -2.74 -30.24 4.94
C ALA A 38 -3.68 -30.26 6.14
N ASN A 39 -4.43 -31.35 6.33
CA ASN A 39 -5.34 -31.53 7.48
C ASN A 39 -6.28 -30.34 7.72
N LYS A 40 -6.91 -29.81 6.65
CA LYS A 40 -7.79 -28.62 6.67
C LYS A 40 -7.10 -27.30 7.08
N ARG A 41 -5.77 -27.30 7.26
CA ARG A 41 -4.96 -26.09 7.50
C ARG A 41 -4.29 -25.65 6.19
N ARG A 42 -4.24 -24.34 5.98
CA ARG A 42 -3.54 -23.70 4.85
C ARG A 42 -2.19 -23.18 5.33
N ASN A 43 -1.12 -23.77 4.82
CA ASN A 43 0.25 -23.31 5.02
C ASN A 43 0.63 -22.42 3.84
N VAL A 44 1.07 -21.20 4.13
CA VAL A 44 1.32 -20.17 3.11
C VAL A 44 2.81 -19.86 3.08
N HIS A 45 3.38 -19.84 1.88
CA HIS A 45 4.74 -19.39 1.63
C HIS A 45 4.70 -18.24 0.63
N ILE A 46 5.33 -17.10 0.97
CA ILE A 46 5.37 -15.91 0.13
C ILE A 46 6.83 -15.48 0.02
N PRO A 47 7.53 -15.79 -1.10
CA PRO A 47 8.88 -15.30 -1.32
C PRO A 47 8.90 -13.76 -1.33
N ARG A 48 9.70 -13.15 -0.45
CA ARG A 48 9.75 -11.68 -0.27
C ARG A 48 10.05 -10.96 -1.58
N LYS A 49 11.07 -11.44 -2.30
CA LYS A 49 11.47 -10.87 -3.60
C LYS A 49 10.33 -10.88 -4.63
N ALA A 50 9.61 -11.98 -4.74
CA ALA A 50 8.48 -12.09 -5.68
C ALA A 50 7.32 -11.16 -5.30
N PHE A 51 7.09 -10.96 -4.01
CA PHE A 51 6.12 -9.99 -3.51
C PHE A 51 6.54 -8.54 -3.83
N GLU A 52 7.79 -8.17 -3.57
CA GLU A 52 8.32 -6.84 -3.88
C GLU A 52 8.24 -6.55 -5.38
N ASP A 53 8.66 -7.51 -6.21
CA ASP A 53 8.56 -7.41 -7.68
C ASP A 53 7.10 -7.22 -8.13
N TYR A 54 6.16 -7.98 -7.57
CA TYR A 54 4.72 -7.82 -7.83
C TYR A 54 4.21 -6.42 -7.48
N MET A 55 4.60 -5.91 -6.30
CA MET A 55 4.17 -4.60 -5.81
C MET A 55 4.84 -3.42 -6.53
N ASN A 56 5.94 -3.67 -7.24
CA ASN A 56 6.63 -2.67 -8.05
C ASN A 56 6.25 -2.76 -9.55
N LYS A 57 5.66 -3.89 -9.98
CA LYS A 57 5.23 -4.09 -11.37
C LYS A 57 4.11 -3.14 -11.81
N PHE A 58 3.25 -2.72 -10.88
CA PHE A 58 2.30 -1.65 -11.12
C PHE A 58 2.96 -0.31 -10.77
N SER A 59 3.13 0.55 -11.78
CA SER A 59 3.63 1.92 -11.64
C SER A 59 3.02 2.60 -10.41
N ARG A 60 3.82 2.83 -9.38
CA ARG A 60 3.45 3.66 -8.22
C ARG A 60 3.50 5.15 -8.52
N SER A 61 3.81 5.53 -9.76
CA SER A 61 3.75 6.91 -10.23
C SER A 61 2.33 7.42 -10.02
N PRO A 62 2.11 8.44 -9.17
CA PRO A 62 0.81 9.08 -9.11
C PRO A 62 0.46 9.58 -10.51
N SER A 63 -0.83 9.55 -10.86
CA SER A 63 -1.25 10.17 -12.12
C SER A 63 -0.93 11.65 -12.08
N GLU A 64 -0.61 12.25 -13.23
CA GLU A 64 -0.36 13.68 -13.34
C GLU A 64 -1.51 14.51 -12.75
N GLN A 65 -2.75 14.06 -12.95
CA GLN A 65 -3.95 14.65 -12.36
C GLN A 65 -3.91 14.68 -10.82
N LEU A 66 -3.46 13.58 -10.19
CA LEU A 66 -3.33 13.51 -8.74
C LEU A 66 -2.22 14.44 -8.22
N ILE A 67 -1.10 14.53 -8.94
CA ILE A 67 0.00 15.44 -8.61
C ILE A 67 -0.49 16.89 -8.65
N ILE A 68 -1.18 17.29 -9.73
CA ILE A 68 -1.72 18.64 -9.90
C ILE A 68 -2.74 18.96 -8.79
N ALA A 69 -3.65 18.04 -8.48
CA ALA A 69 -4.65 18.23 -7.43
C ALA A 69 -4.00 18.46 -6.05
N LEU A 70 -2.94 17.71 -5.75
CA LEU A 70 -2.18 17.86 -4.50
C LEU A 70 -1.49 19.23 -4.43
N LEU A 71 -0.80 19.64 -5.49
CA LEU A 71 -0.11 20.94 -5.55
C LEU A 71 -1.08 22.11 -5.36
N ASN A 72 -2.25 22.06 -5.99
CA ASN A 72 -3.28 23.08 -5.83
C ASN A 72 -3.79 23.15 -4.38
N SER A 73 -4.09 21.99 -3.77
CA SER A 73 -4.55 21.93 -2.37
C SER A 73 -3.53 22.49 -1.38
N LEU A 74 -2.23 22.21 -1.58
CA LEU A 74 -1.15 22.74 -0.74
C LEU A 74 -1.00 24.26 -0.90
N ASN A 75 -1.09 24.76 -2.14
CA ASN A 75 -1.05 26.19 -2.41
C ASN A 75 -2.23 26.93 -1.76
N GLU A 76 -3.46 26.41 -1.87
CA GLU A 76 -4.65 26.99 -1.25
C GLU A 76 -4.53 27.04 0.28
N LYS A 77 -4.08 25.96 0.92
CA LYS A 77 -3.82 25.94 2.37
C LYS A 77 -2.82 27.00 2.79
N SER A 78 -1.69 27.11 2.08
CA SER A 78 -0.66 28.11 2.38
C SER A 78 -1.18 29.55 2.23
N ALA A 79 -2.08 29.79 1.29
CA ALA A 79 -2.68 31.11 1.07
C ALA A 79 -3.65 31.49 2.20
N LEU A 80 -4.40 30.52 2.73
CA LEU A 80 -5.31 30.71 3.86
C LEU A 80 -4.56 31.01 5.17
N GLU A 81 -3.45 30.31 5.42
CA GLU A 81 -2.59 30.56 6.58
C GLU A 81 -1.99 31.97 6.56
N LYS A 82 -1.52 32.45 5.42
CA LYS A 82 -1.00 33.82 5.29
C LYS A 82 -2.08 34.88 5.53
N ARG A 83 -3.31 34.66 5.05
CA ARG A 83 -4.44 35.59 5.25
C ARG A 83 -4.84 35.68 6.71
N THR A 84 -4.94 34.55 7.40
CA THR A 84 -5.32 34.50 8.83
C THR A 84 -4.26 35.19 9.72
N HIS A 85 -2.97 34.97 9.46
CA HIS A 85 -1.89 35.67 10.16
C HIS A 85 -1.94 37.20 9.94
N ASN A 86 -2.17 37.64 8.70
CA ASN A 86 -2.23 39.07 8.38
C ASN A 86 -3.44 39.78 9.01
N ILE A 87 -4.56 39.08 9.25
CA ILE A 87 -5.72 39.63 9.95
C ILE A 87 -5.45 39.73 11.45
N ALA A 88 -4.82 38.70 12.05
CA ALA A 88 -4.50 38.69 13.48
C ALA A 88 -3.50 39.79 13.90
N HIS A 89 -2.60 40.20 13.01
CA HIS A 89 -1.64 41.30 13.28
C HIS A 89 -2.21 42.71 13.03
N LYS A 90 -3.44 42.83 12.54
CA LYS A 90 -4.07 44.13 12.20
C LYS A 90 -5.13 44.58 13.22
N LEU A 91 -5.47 43.75 14.20
CA LEU A 91 -6.34 44.02 15.33
C LEU A 91 -5.50 44.31 16.57
#